data_AF-A0A4S2N453-F1
#
_entry.id   AF-A0A4S2N453-F1
#
_cell.length_a   1.000
_cell.length_b   1.000
_cell.length_c   1.000
_cell.angle_alpha   90.00
_cell.angle_beta   90.00
_cell.angle_gamma   90.00
#
_symmetry.space_group_name_H-M   'P 1'
#
loop_
_entity.id
_entity.type
_entity.pdbx_description
1 polymer ?
#
loop_
_entity_poly.entity_id
_entity_poly.type
_entity_poly.pdbx_seq_one_letter_code
_entity_poly.pdbx_strand_id
1 'polypeptide(L)'
;MSIKNLLHRQYTALLSRWPVDPLRPKVNFRDTLQHRINLYFDVPSTPSSSSASLLFSGSKSGALDGTTSETGAKAITRRDEEGIKVEMNCLASLLEDRYKSLYPVNPAMMKPKGNPEYYENLREEIRAAPDRGLMGRLAGKVKGMVRMA
;
A
#
# COMPACT_ATOMS: atom_id res chain seq x y z
N MET A 1 8.64 -27.07 17.86
CA MET A 1 7.96 -25.78 17.63
C MET A 1 7.09 -25.92 16.40
N SER A 2 5.82 -25.48 16.42
CA SER A 2 4.96 -25.54 15.23
C SER A 2 5.45 -24.56 14.15
N ILE A 3 5.47 -24.99 12.89
CA ILE A 3 5.85 -24.16 11.72
C ILE A 3 5.03 -22.86 11.67
N LYS A 4 3.75 -22.94 12.05
CA LYS A 4 2.84 -21.80 12.15
C LYS A 4 3.35 -20.70 13.07
N ASN A 5 3.83 -21.09 14.26
CA ASN A 5 4.37 -20.14 15.25
C ASN A 5 5.67 -19.49 14.75
N LEU A 6 6.49 -20.22 13.99
CA LEU A 6 7.70 -19.68 13.38
C LEU A 6 7.37 -18.64 12.30
N LEU A 7 6.45 -18.97 11.39
CA LEU A 7 6.00 -18.06 10.34
C LEU A 7 5.37 -16.80 10.92
N HIS A 8 4.52 -16.95 11.94
CA HIS A 8 3.93 -15.82 12.66
C HIS A 8 4.99 -14.89 13.25
N ARG A 9 6.02 -15.44 13.91
CA ARG A 9 7.13 -14.65 14.48
C ARG A 9 7.93 -13.92 13.41
N GLN A 10 8.23 -14.57 12.29
CA GLN A 10 8.97 -13.94 11.20
C GLN A 10 8.17 -12.80 10.55
N TYR A 11 6.88 -13.03 10.33
CA TYR A 11 6.00 -12.02 9.74
C TYR A 11 5.83 -10.82 10.66
N THR A 12 5.59 -11.05 11.96
CA THR A 12 5.50 -9.96 12.95
C THR A 12 6.81 -9.17 13.05
N ALA A 13 7.97 -9.83 12.97
CA ALA A 13 9.26 -9.16 12.93
C ALA A 13 9.41 -8.27 11.67
N LEU A 14 9.00 -8.75 10.49
CA LEU A 14 9.03 -7.95 9.26
C LEU A 14 8.08 -6.75 9.33
N LEU A 15 6.84 -6.96 9.80
CA LEU A 15 5.85 -5.89 9.97
C LEU A 15 6.29 -4.83 10.98
N SER A 16 7.09 -5.22 11.98
CA SER A 16 7.62 -4.26 12.97
C SER A 16 8.51 -3.19 12.34
N ARG A 17 9.18 -3.53 11.24
CA ARG A 17 10.08 -2.65 10.48
C ARG A 17 9.35 -1.81 9.42
N TRP A 18 8.08 -2.09 9.18
CA TRP A 18 7.33 -1.39 8.14
C TRP A 18 7.10 0.08 8.52
N PRO A 19 7.33 1.05 7.61
CA PRO A 19 7.11 2.46 7.91
C PRO A 19 5.62 2.76 8.15
N VAL A 20 5.37 3.77 8.99
CA VAL A 20 4.01 4.31 9.23
C VAL A 20 3.65 5.25 8.08
N ASP A 21 2.43 5.13 7.56
CA ASP A 21 1.93 5.99 6.49
C ASP A 21 1.33 7.29 7.09
N PRO A 22 2.00 8.44 6.98
CA PRO A 22 1.51 9.69 7.56
C PRO A 22 0.24 10.21 6.88
N LEU A 23 -0.02 9.83 5.63
CA LEU A 23 -1.19 10.31 4.87
C LEU A 23 -2.49 9.62 5.31
N ARG A 24 -2.39 8.46 5.94
CA ARG A 24 -3.54 7.63 6.33
C ARG A 24 -3.38 7.14 7.77
N PRO A 25 -3.43 8.06 8.77
CA PRO A 25 -3.18 7.70 10.16
C PRO A 25 -4.19 6.70 10.74
N LYS A 26 -5.41 6.62 10.16
CA LYS A 26 -6.47 5.71 10.60
C LYS A 26 -6.37 4.30 10.01
N VAL A 27 -5.65 4.12 8.90
CA VAL A 27 -5.61 2.87 8.15
C VAL A 27 -4.17 2.52 7.83
N ASN A 28 -3.54 1.76 8.72
CA ASN A 28 -2.16 1.32 8.55
C ASN A 28 -2.10 -0.06 7.88
N PHE A 29 -1.19 -0.19 6.93
CA PHE A 29 -0.91 -1.48 6.28
C PHE A 29 -0.45 -2.54 7.29
N ARG A 30 0.34 -2.13 8.28
CA ARG A 30 0.79 -3.00 9.37
C ARG A 30 -0.39 -3.63 10.11
N ASP A 31 -1.34 -2.82 10.54
CA ASP A 31 -2.47 -3.28 11.37
C ASP A 31 -3.40 -4.19 10.56
N THR A 32 -3.65 -3.85 9.30
CA THR A 32 -4.47 -4.69 8.41
C THR A 32 -3.83 -6.05 8.14
N LEU A 33 -2.51 -6.10 7.94
CA LEU A 33 -1.80 -7.37 7.79
C LEU A 33 -1.77 -8.17 9.09
N GLN A 34 -1.50 -7.54 10.23
CA GLN A 34 -1.51 -8.21 11.54
C GLN A 34 -2.88 -8.84 11.82
N HIS A 35 -3.95 -8.07 11.65
CA HIS A 35 -5.31 -8.58 11.82
C HIS A 35 -5.57 -9.79 10.92
N ARG A 36 -5.19 -9.67 9.64
CA ARG A 36 -5.34 -10.75 8.65
C ARG A 36 -4.55 -12.00 9.03
N ILE A 37 -3.36 -11.87 9.57
CA ILE A 37 -2.48 -12.98 9.99
C ILE A 37 -3.07 -13.72 11.18
N ASN A 38 -3.55 -13.00 12.18
CA ASN A 38 -4.19 -13.59 13.35
C ASN A 38 -5.37 -14.46 12.91
N LEU A 39 -6.19 -13.96 11.97
CA LEU A 39 -7.27 -14.77 11.38
C LEU A 39 -6.79 -16.05 10.67
N TYR A 40 -5.58 -16.10 10.12
CA TYR A 40 -5.07 -17.32 9.48
C TYR A 40 -4.49 -18.32 10.47
N PHE A 41 -3.81 -17.84 11.52
CA PHE A 41 -3.13 -18.70 12.47
C PHE A 41 -4.02 -19.11 13.65
N ASP A 42 -5.05 -18.32 13.98
CA ASP A 42 -5.97 -18.55 15.10
C ASP A 42 -7.21 -19.39 14.74
N VAL A 43 -7.43 -19.75 13.47
CA VAL A 43 -8.60 -20.57 13.08
C VAL A 43 -8.33 -22.06 13.32
N PRO A 44 -8.94 -22.69 14.35
CA PRO A 44 -9.14 -24.13 14.35
C PRO A 44 -10.16 -24.48 13.25
N SER A 45 -9.90 -25.56 12.52
CA SER A 45 -10.76 -26.03 11.43
C SER A 45 -12.23 -26.21 11.86
N THR A 46 -13.09 -25.26 11.54
CA THR A 46 -14.55 -25.45 11.56
C THR A 46 -15.09 -25.14 10.16
N PRO A 47 -15.66 -26.12 9.44
CA PRO A 47 -16.37 -25.83 8.19
C PRO A 47 -17.72 -25.23 8.54
N SER A 48 -17.82 -23.90 8.59
CA SER A 48 -19.13 -23.25 8.49
C SER A 48 -18.99 -21.82 7.98
N SER A 49 -19.94 -21.49 7.13
CA SER A 49 -20.08 -20.33 6.28
C SER A 49 -20.19 -19.01 7.04
N SER A 50 -19.88 -17.93 6.31
CA SER A 50 -20.48 -16.59 6.39
C SER A 50 -19.63 -15.48 7.02
N SER A 51 -19.66 -14.33 6.34
CA SER A 51 -19.19 -12.99 6.72
C SER A 51 -17.68 -12.70 6.78
N ALA A 52 -17.05 -12.56 5.60
CA ALA A 52 -15.91 -11.63 5.44
C ALA A 52 -15.79 -11.09 4.00
N SER A 53 -16.93 -10.78 3.35
CA SER A 53 -16.97 -10.23 1.99
C SER A 53 -17.55 -8.82 1.98
N LEU A 54 -16.90 -7.88 2.66
CA LEU A 54 -16.97 -6.44 2.41
C LEU A 54 -15.54 -5.98 2.75
N LEU A 55 -14.77 -5.34 1.87
CA LEU A 55 -14.77 -3.90 1.62
C LEU A 55 -13.96 -3.58 0.34
N PHE A 56 -14.58 -3.59 -0.84
CA PHE A 56 -14.22 -2.72 -1.96
C PHE A 56 -15.41 -2.64 -2.92
N SER A 57 -16.40 -1.84 -2.53
CA SER A 57 -17.46 -1.39 -3.45
C SER A 57 -17.09 0.01 -3.90
N GLY A 58 -16.69 0.12 -5.16
CA GLY A 58 -16.28 1.35 -5.80
C GLY A 58 -16.39 1.23 -7.32
N SER A 59 -17.56 0.82 -7.82
CA SER A 59 -17.89 0.86 -9.25
C SER A 59 -18.72 2.09 -9.56
N LYS A 60 -18.13 3.02 -10.32
CA LYS A 60 -18.87 3.79 -11.32
C LYS A 60 -18.19 3.52 -12.67
N SER A 61 -18.82 2.65 -13.43
CA SER A 61 -18.40 2.11 -14.72
C SER A 61 -18.80 3.06 -15.86
N GLY A 62 -17.84 3.39 -16.71
CA GLY A 62 -18.03 3.81 -18.10
C GLY A 62 -17.38 2.76 -19.00
N ALA A 63 -18.13 2.27 -19.97
CA ALA A 63 -17.92 1.06 -20.75
C ALA A 63 -16.84 1.15 -21.86
N LEU A 64 -16.30 -0.02 -22.27
CA LEU A 64 -15.76 -0.46 -23.58
C LEU A 64 -14.80 -1.66 -23.30
N ASP A 65 -15.28 -2.90 -23.26
CA ASP A 65 -15.44 -3.92 -24.34
C ASP A 65 -14.13 -4.38 -25.02
N GLY A 66 -13.90 -5.72 -25.06
CA GLY A 66 -12.91 -6.36 -25.94
C GLY A 66 -11.89 -7.36 -25.35
N THR A 67 -12.35 -8.58 -25.01
CA THR A 67 -11.75 -9.89 -25.37
C THR A 67 -10.47 -10.46 -24.68
N THR A 68 -10.72 -11.55 -23.93
CA THR A 68 -9.86 -12.71 -23.52
C THR A 68 -8.65 -12.48 -22.62
N SER A 69 -8.83 -12.77 -21.33
CA SER A 69 -8.35 -14.03 -20.73
C SER A 69 -8.99 -14.27 -19.36
N GLU A 70 -9.90 -15.24 -19.32
CA GLU A 70 -9.95 -16.31 -18.32
C GLU A 70 -10.14 -15.91 -16.84
N THR A 71 -11.41 -15.73 -16.52
CA THR A 71 -12.14 -16.31 -15.39
C THR A 71 -11.32 -17.24 -14.48
N GLY A 72 -10.85 -16.66 -13.37
CA GLY A 72 -10.25 -17.39 -12.26
C GLY A 72 -10.46 -16.63 -10.96
N ALA A 73 -11.71 -16.25 -10.66
CA ALA A 73 -12.10 -15.87 -9.30
C ALA A 73 -12.02 -17.13 -8.41
N LYS A 74 -10.80 -17.63 -8.18
CA LYS A 74 -10.51 -18.62 -7.16
C LYS A 74 -10.87 -17.93 -5.85
N ALA A 75 -12.01 -18.32 -5.29
CA ALA A 75 -12.38 -18.00 -3.92
C ALA A 75 -11.10 -18.01 -3.08
N ILE A 76 -10.86 -16.93 -2.33
CA ILE A 76 -9.69 -16.76 -1.46
C ILE A 76 -9.71 -17.92 -0.46
N THR A 77 -9.15 -19.05 -0.87
CA THR A 77 -9.23 -20.35 -0.22
C THR A 77 -7.87 -20.55 0.42
N ARG A 78 -7.88 -20.86 1.73
CA ARG A 78 -6.75 -21.29 2.58
C ARG A 78 -5.37 -20.98 1.97
N ARG A 79 -4.74 -19.88 2.40
CA ARG A 79 -3.33 -19.63 2.06
C ARG A 79 -2.49 -20.84 2.46
N ASP A 80 -1.83 -21.46 1.47
CA ASP A 80 -0.86 -22.52 1.70
C ASP A 80 0.39 -21.96 2.40
N GLU A 81 1.12 -22.81 3.13
CA GLU A 81 2.35 -22.41 3.82
C GLU A 81 3.39 -21.82 2.85
N GLU A 82 3.43 -22.35 1.63
CA GLU A 82 4.29 -21.85 0.55
C GLU A 82 3.88 -20.45 0.10
N GLY A 83 2.57 -20.20 -0.02
CA GLY A 83 2.05 -18.87 -0.34
C GLY A 83 2.45 -17.84 0.70
N ILE A 84 2.40 -18.19 1.99
CA ILE A 84 2.84 -17.31 3.08
C ILE A 84 4.34 -16.99 2.96
N LYS A 85 5.18 -17.98 2.64
CA LYS A 85 6.62 -17.77 2.43
C LYS A 85 6.89 -16.83 1.26
N VAL A 86 6.16 -16.97 0.15
CA VAL A 86 6.28 -16.07 -1.01
C VAL A 86 5.89 -14.65 -0.62
N GLU A 87 4.74 -14.47 0.05
CA GLU A 87 4.33 -13.14 0.54
C GLU A 87 5.39 -12.50 1.43
N MET A 88 6.00 -13.29 2.30
CA MET A 88 7.04 -12.84 3.22
C MET A 88 8.32 -12.41 2.47
N ASN A 89 8.71 -13.15 1.43
CA ASN A 89 9.81 -12.76 0.54
C ASN A 89 9.48 -11.47 -0.23
N CYS A 90 8.26 -11.34 -0.74
CA CYS A 90 7.81 -10.11 -1.39
C CYS A 90 7.88 -8.91 -0.43
N LEU A 91 7.41 -9.07 0.81
CA LEU A 91 7.50 -8.01 1.82
C LEU A 91 8.95 -7.65 2.14
N ALA A 92 9.83 -8.64 2.30
CA ALA A 92 11.26 -8.37 2.51
C ALA A 92 11.88 -7.61 1.33
N SER A 93 11.56 -8.03 0.10
CA SER A 93 12.05 -7.40 -1.14
C SER A 93 11.58 -5.94 -1.27
N LEU A 94 10.35 -5.65 -0.86
CA LEU A 94 9.80 -4.29 -0.82
C LEU A 94 10.45 -3.44 0.27
N LEU A 95 10.69 -4.01 1.46
CA LEU A 95 11.32 -3.30 2.58
C LEU A 95 12.78 -2.93 2.28
N GLU A 96 13.47 -3.79 1.53
CA GLU A 96 14.83 -3.55 1.04
C GLU A 96 14.89 -2.52 -0.11
N ASP A 97 13.76 -1.91 -0.50
CA ASP A 97 13.68 -0.99 -1.64
C ASP A 97 14.27 -1.59 -2.93
N ARG A 98 14.26 -2.93 -3.08
CA ARG A 98 14.95 -3.63 -4.18
C ARG A 98 14.54 -3.14 -5.56
N TYR A 99 13.27 -2.81 -5.73
CA TYR A 99 12.73 -2.35 -7.01
C TYR A 99 13.09 -0.89 -7.32
N LYS A 100 13.42 -0.10 -6.29
CA LYS A 100 13.90 1.27 -6.47
C LYS A 100 15.35 1.29 -6.99
N SER A 101 16.16 0.30 -6.61
CA SER A 101 17.53 0.16 -7.12
C SER A 101 17.58 -0.50 -8.50
N LEU A 102 16.71 -1.47 -8.78
CA LEU A 102 16.63 -2.14 -10.09
C LEU A 102 16.21 -1.19 -11.22
N TYR A 103 15.37 -0.21 -10.93
CA TYR A 103 14.85 0.74 -11.90
C TYR A 103 15.15 2.18 -11.47
N PRO A 104 16.42 2.64 -11.58
CA PRO A 104 16.79 3.98 -11.16
C PRO A 104 16.08 5.03 -12.02
N VAL A 105 15.48 6.02 -11.37
CA VAL A 105 14.78 7.11 -12.05
C VAL A 105 15.80 8.13 -12.55
N ASN A 106 15.71 8.50 -13.83
CA ASN A 106 16.58 9.51 -14.42
C ASN A 106 16.33 10.88 -13.73
N PRO A 107 17.37 11.58 -13.25
CA PRO A 107 17.21 12.89 -12.60
C PRO A 107 16.55 13.94 -13.49
N ALA A 108 16.67 13.83 -14.82
CA ALA A 108 15.99 14.71 -15.75
C ALA A 108 14.46 14.56 -15.71
N MET A 109 13.93 13.39 -15.36
CA MET A 109 12.48 13.18 -15.19
C MET A 109 11.95 13.86 -13.92
N MET A 110 12.78 14.00 -12.90
CA MET A 110 12.43 14.66 -11.62
C MET A 110 12.52 16.19 -11.69
N LYS A 111 13.06 16.77 -12.78
CA LYS A 111 13.26 18.21 -12.94
C LYS A 111 12.75 18.68 -14.30
N PRO A 112 11.43 18.87 -14.47
CA PRO A 112 10.86 19.28 -15.75
C PRO A 112 11.33 20.69 -16.12
N LYS A 113 11.53 20.96 -17.41
CA LYS A 113 12.11 22.23 -17.91
C LYS A 113 11.33 23.48 -17.48
N GLY A 114 10.00 23.39 -17.38
CA GLY A 114 9.15 24.52 -17.02
C GLY A 114 9.17 24.87 -15.52
N ASN A 115 9.53 23.93 -14.65
CA ASN A 115 9.69 24.17 -13.21
C ASN A 115 10.57 23.07 -12.59
N PRO A 116 11.89 23.28 -12.45
CA PRO A 116 12.80 22.26 -11.96
C PRO A 116 12.54 21.85 -10.50
N GLU A 117 11.89 22.71 -9.73
CA GLU A 117 11.59 22.53 -8.30
C GLU A 117 10.21 21.89 -8.06
N TYR A 118 9.45 21.58 -9.13
CA TYR A 118 8.06 21.15 -9.02
C TYR A 118 7.85 19.95 -8.09
N TYR A 119 8.59 18.86 -8.33
CA TYR A 119 8.42 17.63 -7.57
C TYR A 119 8.96 17.73 -6.15
N GLU A 120 9.97 18.56 -5.88
CA GLU A 120 10.46 18.77 -4.51
C GLU A 120 9.43 19.54 -3.68
N ASN A 121 8.87 20.63 -4.23
CA ASN A 121 7.77 21.35 -3.60
C ASN A 121 6.57 20.42 -3.33
N LEU A 122 6.25 19.54 -4.29
CA LEU A 122 5.18 18.57 -4.13
C LEU A 122 5.48 17.55 -3.02
N ARG A 123 6.72 17.04 -2.92
CA ARG A 123 7.13 16.12 -1.86
C ARG A 123 7.05 16.77 -0.48
N GLU A 124 7.45 18.02 -0.36
CA GLU A 124 7.35 18.79 0.87
C GLU A 124 5.89 19.04 1.27
N GLU A 125 5.05 19.39 0.29
CA GLU A 125 3.61 19.54 0.51
C GLU A 125 2.95 18.24 0.96
N ILE A 126 3.28 17.11 0.31
CA ILE A 126 2.76 15.79 0.69
C ILE A 126 3.19 15.41 2.10
N ARG A 127 4.45 15.67 2.49
CA ARG A 127 4.93 15.41 3.85
C ARG A 127 4.23 16.26 4.90
N ALA A 128 3.93 17.51 4.58
CA ALA A 128 3.22 18.43 5.47
C ALA A 128 1.70 18.26 5.43
N ALA A 129 1.16 17.49 4.48
CA ALA A 129 -0.28 17.29 4.29
C ALA A 129 -1.07 16.81 5.53
N PRO A 130 -0.58 15.89 6.39
CA PRO A 130 -1.34 15.48 7.57
C PRO A 130 -1.60 16.64 8.54
N ASP A 131 -0.67 17.59 8.62
CA ASP A 131 -0.76 18.76 9.51
C ASP A 131 -1.39 19.98 8.82
N ARG A 132 -1.56 19.94 7.50
CA ARG A 132 -2.15 21.04 6.71
C ARG A 132 -3.68 21.00 6.78
N GLY A 133 -4.25 21.83 7.65
CA GLY A 133 -5.66 22.20 7.60
C GLY A 133 -6.05 22.93 6.30
N LEU A 134 -7.36 23.12 6.08
CA LEU A 134 -7.94 23.77 4.89
C LEU A 134 -7.33 25.14 4.55
N MET A 135 -6.84 25.89 5.55
CA MET A 135 -6.18 27.19 5.39
C MET A 135 -4.81 27.09 4.70
N GLY A 136 -4.08 25.98 4.91
CA GLY A 136 -2.80 25.72 4.23
C GLY A 136 -2.97 25.46 2.73
N ARG A 137 -4.09 24.84 2.34
CA ARG A 137 -4.47 24.62 0.93
C ARG A 137 -4.77 25.93 0.20
N LEU A 138 -5.32 26.91 0.91
CA LEU A 138 -5.64 28.22 0.34
C LEU A 138 -4.37 29.09 0.21
N ALA A 139 -3.47 29.06 1.20
CA ALA A 139 -2.22 29.80 1.17
C ALA A 139 -1.26 29.37 0.04
N GLY A 140 -1.20 28.06 -0.27
CA GLY A 140 -0.41 27.56 -1.40
C GLY A 140 -0.91 28.07 -2.76
N LYS A 141 -2.23 28.21 -2.91
CA LYS A 141 -2.89 28.71 -4.13
C LYS A 141 -2.61 30.20 -4.36
N VAL A 142 -2.58 30.98 -3.28
CA VAL A 142 -2.24 32.41 -3.31
C VAL A 142 -0.74 32.61 -3.60
N LYS A 143 0.15 31.79 -3.02
CA LYS A 143 1.60 31.86 -3.27
C LYS A 143 1.98 31.53 -4.73
N GLY A 144 1.24 30.63 -5.38
CA GLY A 144 1.43 30.32 -6.80
C GLY A 144 1.04 31.46 -7.75
N MET A 145 -0.01 32.22 -7.42
CA MET A 145 -0.46 33.36 -8.24
C MET A 145 0.53 34.54 -8.20
N VAL A 146 1.24 34.74 -7.09
CA VAL A 146 2.24 35.82 -6.95
C VAL A 146 3.52 35.54 -7.75
N ARG A 147 3.76 34.29 -8.19
CA ARG A 147 4.93 33.92 -9.02
C ARG A 147 4.71 34.11 -10.52
N MET A 148 3.49 34.45 -10.94
CA MET A 148 3.09 34.67 -12.34
C MET A 148 2.72 36.14 -12.64
N ALA A 149 2.88 37.04 -11.66
CA ALA A 149 2.70 38.49 -11.79
C ALA A 149 4.05 39.21 -11.75
#